data_AF-A0AAW2CB30-F1
#
_entry.id   AF-A0AAW2CB30-F1
#
_cell.length_a   1.000
_cell.length_b   1.000
_cell.length_c   1.000
_cell.angle_alpha   90.00
_cell.angle_beta   90.00
_cell.angle_gamma   90.00
#
_symmetry.space_group_name_H-M   'P 1'
#
loop_
_entity.id
_entity.type
_entity.pdbx_description
1 polymer ?
#
loop_
_entity_poly.entity_id
_entity_poly.type
_entity_poly.pdbx_seq_one_letter_code
_entity_poly.pdbx_strand_id
1 'polypeptide(L)'
;MYHPNPDMLVPQYDIVPPEGGGGVYRPPKLVPAVMEEDKISKKERNALRKEKQMLRQSRQSDFMREMMDDMEGRPEEAKMEKRARQEEELFTRAPMTKMEKKKEKHLKKSRNEYAE
;
A
#
# COMPACT_ATOMS: atom_id res chain seq x y z
N MET A 1 -2.85 -51.14 20.96
CA MET A 1 -2.12 -49.90 20.61
C MET A 1 -1.86 -49.92 19.12
N TYR A 2 -2.19 -48.84 18.41
CA TYR A 2 -1.95 -48.75 16.97
C TYR A 2 -0.52 -48.27 16.75
N HIS A 3 0.29 -49.07 16.07
CA HIS A 3 1.64 -48.71 15.68
C HIS A 3 1.64 -48.44 14.16
N PRO A 4 2.19 -47.30 13.71
CA PRO A 4 2.26 -46.99 12.30
C PRO A 4 3.08 -48.06 11.56
N ASN A 5 2.62 -48.43 10.37
CA ASN A 5 3.28 -49.42 9.52
C ASN A 5 4.60 -48.81 8.99
N PRO A 6 5.77 -49.37 9.35
CA PRO A 6 7.07 -48.75 9.07
C PRO A 6 7.37 -48.65 7.57
N ASP A 7 6.72 -49.46 6.75
CA ASP A 7 6.85 -49.45 5.28
C ASP A 7 6.20 -48.23 4.62
N MET A 8 5.30 -47.53 5.33
CA MET A 8 4.66 -46.29 4.87
C MET A 8 5.43 -45.04 5.32
N LEU A 9 6.51 -45.20 6.08
CA LEU A 9 7.32 -44.09 6.55
C LEU A 9 8.38 -43.78 5.49
N VAL A 10 8.10 -42.75 4.68
CA VAL A 10 9.12 -42.21 3.77
C VAL A 10 10.21 -41.56 4.64
N PRO A 11 11.48 -42.01 4.53
CA PRO A 11 12.57 -41.39 5.26
C PRO A 11 12.67 -39.91 4.89
N GLN A 12 12.89 -39.06 5.88
CA GLN A 12 12.90 -37.61 5.71
C GLN A 12 13.90 -37.10 4.64
N TYR A 13 14.89 -37.93 4.27
CA TYR A 13 15.88 -37.64 3.23
C TYR A 13 15.37 -37.81 1.79
N ASP A 14 14.30 -38.59 1.54
CA ASP A 14 13.77 -38.85 0.18
C ASP A 14 12.77 -37.77 -0.29
N ILE A 15 12.21 -37.01 0.65
CA ILE A 15 11.32 -35.87 0.36
C ILE A 15 12.13 -34.68 -0.19
N VAL A 16 13.45 -34.66 0.06
CA VAL A 16 14.37 -33.69 -0.50
C VAL A 16 14.90 -34.26 -1.81
N PRO A 17 14.62 -33.62 -2.97
CA PRO A 17 15.19 -34.07 -4.24
C PRO A 17 16.72 -34.17 -4.11
N PRO A 18 17.36 -35.22 -4.68
CA PRO A 18 18.82 -35.41 -4.59
C PRO A 18 19.65 -34.33 -5.30
N GLU A 19 19.02 -33.29 -5.87
CA GLU A 19 19.72 -32.14 -6.45
C GLU A 19 19.90 -31.00 -5.44
N GLY A 20 20.80 -31.23 -4.48
CA GLY A 20 21.27 -30.15 -3.60
C GLY A 20 21.76 -30.61 -2.25
N GLY A 21 22.81 -31.44 -2.22
CA GLY A 21 23.53 -31.76 -0.99
C GLY A 21 23.90 -30.48 -0.23
N GLY A 22 23.43 -30.37 1.02
CA GLY A 22 23.80 -29.27 1.92
C GLY A 22 22.73 -28.75 2.87
N GLY A 23 21.51 -29.30 2.90
CA GLY A 23 20.48 -28.87 3.86
C GLY A 23 19.99 -27.41 3.68
N VAL A 24 20.41 -26.75 2.59
CA VAL A 24 20.00 -25.39 2.25
C VAL A 24 18.75 -25.47 1.39
N TYR A 25 17.65 -24.94 1.93
CA TYR A 25 16.40 -24.81 1.17
C TYR A 25 16.62 -23.97 -0.10
N ARG A 26 16.30 -24.56 -1.25
CA ARG A 26 16.24 -23.85 -2.53
C ARG A 26 14.77 -23.68 -2.91
N PRO A 27 14.23 -22.45 -2.88
CA PRO A 27 12.85 -22.24 -3.30
C PRO A 27 12.66 -22.69 -4.76
N PRO A 28 11.52 -23.31 -5.10
CA PRO A 28 11.22 -23.74 -6.45
C PRO A 28 11.24 -22.54 -7.41
N LYS A 29 11.84 -22.72 -8.58
CA LYS A 29 11.86 -21.71 -9.65
C LYS A 29 10.49 -21.65 -10.32
N LEU A 30 9.56 -20.94 -9.69
CA LEU A 30 8.25 -20.65 -10.28
C LEU A 30 8.44 -19.74 -11.50
N VAL A 31 8.08 -20.25 -12.67
CA VAL A 31 7.92 -19.40 -13.86
C VAL A 31 6.59 -18.63 -13.74
N PRO A 32 6.51 -17.36 -14.18
CA PRO A 32 5.24 -16.64 -14.21
C PRO A 32 4.22 -17.44 -15.00
N ALA A 33 3.17 -17.91 -14.32
CA ALA A 33 2.05 -18.56 -14.98
C ALA A 33 1.29 -17.48 -15.76
N VAL A 34 1.32 -17.57 -17.09
CA VAL A 34 0.40 -16.81 -17.94
C VAL A 34 -0.94 -17.54 -17.92
N MET A 35 -1.92 -17.02 -17.18
CA MET A 35 -3.31 -17.48 -17.32
C MET A 35 -3.83 -17.05 -18.70
N GLU A 36 -4.42 -17.98 -19.45
CA GLU A 36 -4.88 -17.80 -20.85
C GLU A 36 -6.09 -16.85 -21.03
N GLU A 37 -6.53 -16.18 -19.97
CA GLU A 37 -7.83 -15.50 -19.96
C GLU A 37 -7.86 -14.22 -20.79
N ASP A 38 -6.71 -13.57 -21.06
CA ASP A 38 -6.70 -12.33 -21.82
C ASP A 38 -5.69 -12.35 -22.97
N LYS A 39 -6.17 -12.65 -24.18
CA LYS A 39 -5.46 -12.34 -25.43
C LYS A 39 -5.56 -10.85 -25.72
N ILE A 40 -5.10 -10.01 -24.78
CA ILE A 40 -5.04 -8.55 -24.94
C ILE A 40 -4.16 -8.26 -26.16
N SER A 41 -4.69 -7.52 -27.12
CA SER A 41 -3.93 -7.13 -28.30
C SER A 41 -2.66 -6.37 -27.89
N LYS A 42 -1.56 -6.49 -28.66
CA LYS A 42 -0.31 -5.76 -28.38
C LYS A 42 -0.55 -4.25 -28.21
N LYS A 43 -1.47 -3.69 -29.00
CA LYS A 43 -1.86 -2.28 -28.96
C LYS A 43 -2.52 -1.91 -27.62
N GLU A 44 -3.47 -2.72 -27.19
CA GLU A 44 -4.24 -2.52 -25.97
C GLU A 44 -3.37 -2.73 -24.71
N ARG A 45 -2.50 -3.73 -24.71
CA ARG A 45 -1.48 -3.91 -23.64
C ARG A 45 -0.55 -2.70 -23.51
N ASN A 46 -0.16 -2.09 -24.63
CA ASN A 46 0.68 -0.89 -24.61
C ASN A 46 -0.10 0.35 -24.12
N ALA A 47 -1.39 0.45 -24.45
CA ALA A 47 -2.25 1.51 -23.91
C ALA A 47 -2.38 1.39 -22.39
N LEU A 48 -2.67 0.19 -21.86
CA LEU A 48 -2.75 -0.07 -20.42
C LEU A 48 -1.44 0.25 -19.68
N ARG A 49 -0.29 -0.05 -20.29
CA ARG A 49 1.02 0.32 -19.72
C ARG A 49 1.18 1.84 -19.63
N LYS A 50 0.82 2.56 -20.70
CA LYS A 50 0.92 4.02 -20.75
C LYS A 50 -0.01 4.68 -19.74
N GLU A 51 -1.25 4.23 -19.65
CA GLU A 51 -2.24 4.72 -18.69
C GLU A 51 -1.79 4.47 -17.24
N LYS A 52 -1.34 3.25 -16.93
CA LYS A 52 -0.81 2.89 -15.60
C LYS A 52 0.42 3.71 -15.23
N GLN A 53 1.26 4.05 -16.20
CA GLN A 53 2.43 4.92 -16.00
C GLN A 53 2.00 6.36 -15.72
N MET A 54 1.03 6.89 -16.48
CA MET A 54 0.48 8.23 -16.25
C MET A 54 -0.15 8.35 -14.86
N LEU A 55 -0.90 7.34 -14.42
CA LEU A 55 -1.46 7.29 -13.06
C LEU A 55 -0.38 7.25 -11.97
N ARG A 56 0.75 6.58 -12.23
CA ARG A 56 1.89 6.58 -11.30
C ARG A 56 2.53 7.95 -11.25
N GLN A 57 2.74 8.59 -12.41
CA GLN A 57 3.34 9.92 -12.55
C GLN A 57 2.50 11.01 -11.89
N SER A 58 1.16 11.00 -12.05
CA SER A 58 0.28 11.93 -11.36
C SER A 58 0.34 11.76 -9.84
N ARG A 59 0.50 10.52 -9.35
CA ARG A 59 0.68 10.23 -7.92
C ARG A 59 2.09 10.54 -7.39
N GLN A 60 3.09 10.71 -8.26
CA GLN A 60 4.49 10.96 -7.85
C GLN A 60 4.71 12.38 -7.34
N SER A 61 4.05 13.39 -7.92
CA SER A 61 4.23 14.76 -7.44
C SER A 61 3.33 15.02 -6.24
N ASP A 62 3.92 15.49 -5.14
CA ASP A 62 3.18 15.82 -3.91
C ASP A 62 2.06 16.82 -4.16
N PHE A 63 2.30 17.78 -5.06
CA PHE A 63 1.33 18.80 -5.47
C PHE A 63 0.11 18.23 -6.21
N MET A 64 0.31 17.36 -7.21
CA MET A 64 -0.83 16.74 -7.91
C MET A 64 -1.59 15.76 -7.00
N ARG A 65 -0.89 15.12 -6.06
CA ARG A 65 -1.54 14.29 -5.04
C ARG A 65 -2.45 15.12 -4.15
N GLU A 66 -2.00 16.28 -3.68
CA GLU A 66 -2.82 17.21 -2.90
C GLU A 66 -4.01 17.75 -3.70
N MET A 67 -3.80 18.15 -4.96
CA MET A 67 -4.86 18.63 -5.84
C MET A 67 -5.92 17.56 -6.14
N MET A 68 -5.52 16.31 -6.36
CA MET A 68 -6.44 15.19 -6.58
C MET A 68 -7.17 14.81 -5.29
N ASP A 69 -6.49 14.78 -4.14
CA ASP A 69 -7.11 14.55 -2.82
C ASP A 69 -8.20 15.63 -2.53
N ASP A 70 -7.97 16.89 -2.95
CA ASP A 70 -8.92 18.00 -2.84
C ASP A 70 -10.11 17.90 -3.81
N MET A 71 -9.87 17.48 -5.06
CA MET A 71 -10.93 17.27 -6.06
C MET A 71 -11.81 16.06 -5.77
N GLU A 72 -11.23 14.98 -5.22
CA GLU A 72 -11.95 13.74 -4.87
C GLU A 72 -12.81 13.87 -3.60
N GLY A 73 -12.78 15.02 -2.90
CA GLY A 73 -13.62 15.27 -1.72
C GLY A 73 -13.31 14.34 -0.55
N ARG A 74 -12.05 13.86 -0.45
CA ARG A 74 -11.62 12.95 0.60
C ARG A 74 -11.78 13.65 1.97
N PRO A 75 -12.41 13.01 2.98
CA PRO A 75 -12.79 13.69 4.23
C PRO A 75 -11.57 14.27 4.95
N GLU A 76 -11.71 15.49 5.49
CA GLU A 76 -10.63 16.22 6.19
C GLU A 76 -10.00 15.42 7.35
N GLU A 77 -10.70 14.42 7.88
CA GLU A 77 -10.22 13.45 8.87
C GLU A 77 -8.90 12.78 8.42
N ALA A 78 -8.76 12.46 7.13
CA ALA A 78 -7.54 11.87 6.59
C ALA A 78 -6.35 12.84 6.54
N LYS A 79 -6.60 14.17 6.51
CA LYS A 79 -5.56 15.20 6.60
C LYS A 79 -5.07 15.36 8.04
N MET A 80 -5.99 15.25 9.00
CA MET A 80 -5.68 15.28 10.43
C MET A 80 -4.85 14.07 10.86
N GLU A 81 -5.13 12.88 10.33
CA GLU A 81 -4.34 11.66 10.62
C GLU A 81 -2.90 11.73 10.08
N LYS A 82 -2.72 12.21 8.83
CA LYS A 82 -1.38 12.42 8.26
C LYS A 82 -0.56 13.41 9.09
N ARG A 83 -1.22 14.46 9.59
CA ARG A 83 -0.61 15.43 10.49
C ARG A 83 -0.25 14.83 11.84
N ALA A 84 -1.14 14.02 12.43
CA ALA A 84 -0.87 13.35 13.70
C ALA A 84 0.37 12.44 13.60
N ARG A 85 0.55 11.69 12.51
CA ARG A 85 1.76 10.90 12.27
C ARG A 85 3.03 11.75 12.19
N GLN A 86 2.97 12.89 11.51
CA GLN A 86 4.11 13.82 11.46
C GLN A 86 4.43 14.42 12.84
N GLU A 87 3.39 14.72 13.63
CA GLU A 87 3.55 15.22 15.00
C GLU A 87 4.15 14.17 15.95
N GLU A 88 3.80 12.88 15.77
CA GLU A 88 4.40 11.76 16.50
C GLU A 88 5.86 11.52 16.10
N GLU A 89 6.18 11.51 14.79
CA GLU A 89 7.54 11.32 14.29
C GLU A 89 8.50 12.43 14.72
N LEU A 90 8.03 13.68 14.70
CA LEU A 90 8.84 14.86 15.05
C LEU A 90 8.71 15.27 16.52
N PHE A 91 7.86 14.59 17.28
CA PHE A 91 7.51 14.87 18.68
C PHE A 91 7.28 16.38 18.96
N THR A 92 6.82 17.11 17.95
CA THR A 92 6.62 18.57 17.97
C THR A 92 5.42 18.92 17.10
N ARG A 93 4.62 19.90 17.53
CA ARG A 93 3.39 20.26 16.80
C ARG A 93 3.74 20.87 15.44
N ALA A 94 3.12 20.36 14.37
CA ALA A 94 3.38 20.85 13.03
C ALA A 94 2.98 22.33 12.91
N PRO A 95 3.85 23.20 12.39
CA PRO A 95 3.58 24.63 12.28
C PRO A 95 2.43 24.89 11.31
N MET A 96 1.32 25.42 11.85
CA MET A 96 0.16 25.84 11.05
C MET A 96 0.50 26.99 10.10
N THR A 97 0.11 26.86 8.83
CA THR A 97 0.24 27.94 7.84
C THR A 97 -0.65 29.14 8.21
N LYS A 98 -0.32 30.32 7.68
CA LYS A 98 -1.10 31.56 7.91
C LYS A 98 -2.56 31.42 7.42
N MET A 99 -2.77 30.66 6.35
CA MET A 99 -4.08 30.44 5.75
C MET A 99 -4.97 29.55 6.63
N GLU A 100 -4.41 28.47 7.18
CA GLU A 100 -5.13 27.58 8.10
C GLU A 100 -5.52 28.31 9.39
N LYS A 101 -4.60 29.09 9.98
CA LYS A 101 -4.89 29.93 11.14
C LYS A 101 -6.03 30.92 10.87
N LYS A 102 -6.11 31.48 9.65
CA LYS A 102 -7.17 32.41 9.26
C LYS A 102 -8.53 31.70 9.15
N LYS A 103 -8.58 30.52 8.52
CA LYS A 103 -9.80 29.71 8.41
C LYS A 103 -10.31 29.26 9.78
N GLU A 104 -9.42 28.73 10.62
CA GLU A 104 -9.74 28.28 11.98
C GLU A 104 -10.25 29.44 12.85
N LYS A 105 -9.58 30.60 12.77
CA LYS A 105 -10.04 31.81 13.48
C LYS A 105 -11.41 32.26 13.00
N HIS A 106 -11.69 32.20 11.69
CA HIS A 106 -12.99 32.57 11.15
C HIS A 106 -14.09 31.63 11.65
N LEU A 107 -13.84 30.32 11.65
CA LEU A 107 -14.77 29.30 12.12
C LEU A 107 -15.03 29.36 13.64
N LYS A 108 -13.99 29.68 14.44
CA LYS A 108 -14.11 29.86 15.90
C LYS A 108 -14.82 31.16 16.27
N LYS A 109 -14.66 32.23 15.48
CA LYS A 109 -15.33 33.52 15.72
C LYS A 109 -16.85 33.44 15.56
N SER A 110 -17.35 32.61 14.65
CA SER A 110 -18.78 32.41 14.43
C SER A 110 -19.44 31.48 15.45
N ARG A 111 -18.67 30.85 16.36
CA ARG A 111 -19.15 29.89 17.36
C ARG A 111 -18.94 30.44 18.77
N ASN A 112 -19.54 31.60 19.05
CA ASN A 112 -19.62 32.15 20.40
C ASN A 112 -21.02 32.71 20.66
N GLU A 113 -22.02 31.83 20.64
CA GLU A 113 -23.41 32.16 21.02
C GLU A 113 -23.94 31.28 22.17
N TYR A 114 -23.08 30.50 22.83
CA TYR A 114 -23.46 29.72 24.01
C TYR A 114 -22.32 29.66 25.03
N ALA A 115 -22.20 30.72 25.82
CA ALA A 115 -21.57 30.69 27.14
C ALA A 115 -22.42 31.64 28.02
N GLU A 116 -23.34 31.01 28.76
CA GLU A 116 -24.21 31.49 29.86
C GLU A 116 -24.66 32.96 29.92
#